data_AF-A0A3C1C8N7-F1
#
_entry.id   AF-A0A3C1C8N7-F1
#
_cell.length_a   1.000
_cell.length_b   1.000
_cell.length_c   1.000
_cell.angle_alpha   90.00
_cell.angle_beta   90.00
_cell.angle_gamma   90.00
#
_symmetry.space_group_name_H-M   'P 1'
#
loop_
_entity.id
_entity.type
_entity.pdbx_description
1 polymer ?
#
loop_
_entity_poly.entity_id
_entity_poly.type
_entity_poly.pdbx_seq_one_letter_code
_entity_poly.pdbx_strand_id
1 'polypeptide(L)'
;INTLASKSTSGKSDLLFEPYHTIDYFASQGIQFKAEEKPTDKFGQQLKSFTEWIKEMKKLPLSEIGKTVNPLEEKKVQQLASHSLSQDDVITEAMADIWIKQGNINKAKEVLHKLSLLDPSKSAYFADRIKELN
;
A
#
# COMPACT_ATOMS: atom_id res chain seq x y z
N ILE A 1 -3.07 17.54 63.70
CA ILE A 1 -2.31 18.81 63.61
C ILE A 1 -1.51 18.77 62.31
N ASN A 2 -1.72 19.77 61.44
CA ASN A 2 -0.87 20.33 60.36
C ASN A 2 0.62 19.86 60.30
N THR A 3 1.39 19.82 59.20
CA THR A 3 1.37 20.50 57.86
C THR A 3 2.60 20.08 57.01
N LEU A 4 2.44 20.13 55.67
CA LEU A 4 3.35 20.66 54.61
C LEU A 4 4.73 20.01 54.23
N ALA A 5 4.73 19.41 53.02
CA ALA A 5 5.47 19.79 51.80
C ALA A 5 7.02 19.79 51.64
N SER A 6 7.42 19.47 50.39
CA SER A 6 8.69 19.72 49.66
C SER A 6 9.76 18.60 49.71
N LYS A 7 10.53 18.23 48.67
CA LYS A 7 10.75 18.76 47.30
C LYS A 7 11.47 17.67 46.47
N SER A 8 11.27 17.72 45.15
CA SER A 8 11.99 16.98 44.12
C SER A 8 13.48 17.37 44.01
N THR A 9 14.34 16.43 43.58
CA THR A 9 15.23 16.49 42.39
C THR A 9 16.46 15.56 42.50
N SER A 10 16.91 15.09 41.33
CA SER A 10 18.23 14.53 41.00
C SER A 10 18.44 13.01 41.15
N GLY A 11 18.08 12.28 40.09
CA GLY A 11 18.71 11.00 39.74
C GLY A 11 19.08 11.02 38.26
N LYS A 12 20.31 11.44 37.94
CA LYS A 12 20.90 11.24 36.61
C LYS A 12 21.14 9.74 36.45
N SER A 13 20.27 9.05 35.71
CA SER A 13 20.58 7.73 35.18
C SER A 13 21.47 7.95 33.96
N ASP A 14 22.77 7.78 34.14
CA ASP A 14 23.73 7.71 33.04
C ASP A 14 23.23 6.64 32.06
N LEU A 15 22.83 7.08 30.87
CA LEU A 15 22.38 6.21 29.79
C LEU A 15 23.62 5.44 29.30
N LEU A 16 23.86 4.27 29.90
CA LEU A 16 24.83 3.29 29.43
C LEU A 16 24.44 2.89 28.01
N PHE A 17 25.15 3.46 27.05
CA PHE A 17 24.99 3.15 25.65
C PHE A 17 25.74 1.85 25.38
N GLU A 18 25.02 0.73 25.37
CA GLU A 18 25.58 -0.50 24.83
C GLU A 18 25.89 -0.29 23.35
N PRO A 19 27.04 -0.76 22.85
CA PRO A 19 27.44 -0.54 21.46
C PRO A 19 26.33 -1.09 20.55
N TYR A 20 25.73 -0.21 19.74
CA TYR A 20 24.72 -0.61 18.76
C TYR A 20 25.23 -1.83 18.00
N HIS A 21 24.40 -2.88 17.94
CA HIS A 21 24.64 -3.98 17.01
C HIS A 21 24.63 -3.40 15.58
N THR A 22 25.82 -3.15 15.03
CA THR A 22 26.07 -2.71 13.64
C THR A 22 25.85 -3.84 12.64
N ILE A 23 24.92 -4.74 12.93
CA ILE A 23 24.56 -5.79 12.01
C ILE A 23 23.50 -5.19 11.11
N ASP A 24 23.96 -4.70 9.96
CA ASP A 24 23.10 -4.21 8.89
C ASP A 24 22.05 -5.30 8.58
N TYR A 25 20.77 -4.92 8.59
CA TYR A 25 19.65 -5.83 8.42
C TYR A 25 19.83 -6.71 7.16
N PHE A 26 20.41 -6.13 6.10
CA PHE A 26 20.74 -6.83 4.86
C PHE A 26 21.82 -7.91 5.00
N ALA A 27 22.84 -7.67 5.84
CA ALA A 27 23.88 -8.67 6.13
C ALA A 27 23.32 -9.85 6.94
N SER A 28 22.37 -9.58 7.86
CA SER A 28 21.70 -10.64 8.62
C SER A 28 20.76 -11.50 7.77
N GLN A 29 20.18 -10.92 6.70
CA GLN A 29 19.39 -11.65 5.70
C GLN A 29 20.23 -12.28 4.59
N GLY A 30 21.58 -12.23 4.69
CA GLY A 30 22.49 -12.90 3.76
C GLY A 30 22.66 -12.23 2.40
N ILE A 31 22.20 -10.98 2.23
CA ILE A 31 22.28 -10.27 0.96
C ILE A 31 23.64 -9.58 0.87
N GLN A 32 24.61 -10.22 0.22
CA GLN A 32 25.94 -9.64 -0.02
C GLN A 32 26.02 -8.97 -1.39
N PHE A 33 26.21 -7.65 -1.41
CA PHE A 33 26.50 -6.92 -2.63
C PHE A 33 27.94 -7.21 -3.09
N LYS A 34 28.10 -7.97 -4.17
CA LYS A 34 29.39 -8.15 -4.85
C LYS A 34 29.52 -7.07 -5.91
N ALA A 35 30.34 -6.05 -5.64
CA ALA A 35 30.53 -4.88 -6.50
C ALA A 35 31.29 -5.14 -7.83
N GLU A 36 31.67 -6.39 -8.12
CA GLU A 36 32.54 -6.76 -9.24
C GLU A 36 31.78 -7.17 -10.52
N GLU A 37 30.46 -7.33 -10.48
CA GLU A 37 29.70 -7.71 -11.66
C GLU A 37 28.87 -6.51 -12.11
N LYS A 38 29.34 -5.76 -13.12
CA LYS A 38 28.49 -4.79 -13.84
C LYS A 38 27.36 -5.59 -14.50
N PRO A 39 26.12 -5.57 -13.98
CA PRO A 39 25.09 -6.44 -14.49
C PRO A 39 24.60 -5.89 -15.83
N THR A 40 24.72 -6.69 -16.89
CA THR A 40 24.18 -6.37 -18.23
C THR A 40 22.65 -6.46 -18.26
N ASP A 41 22.05 -6.97 -17.19
CA ASP A 41 20.61 -7.16 -17.06
C ASP A 41 19.90 -5.87 -16.63
N LYS A 42 18.74 -5.61 -17.24
CA LYS A 42 17.92 -4.41 -17.03
C LYS A 42 17.48 -4.29 -15.57
N PHE A 43 17.25 -5.43 -14.92
CA PHE A 43 16.84 -5.49 -13.52
C PHE A 43 17.99 -5.12 -12.57
N GLY A 44 19.22 -5.58 -12.84
CA GLY A 44 20.42 -5.19 -12.09
C GLY A 44 20.79 -3.72 -12.25
N GLN A 45 20.48 -3.12 -13.41
CA GLN A 45 20.61 -1.67 -13.62
C GLN A 45 19.50 -0.86 -12.92
N GLN A 46 18.31 -1.46 -12.74
CA GLN A 46 17.18 -0.85 -12.02
C GLN A 46 17.28 -0.99 -10.50
N LEU A 47 18.00 -2.00 -10.02
CA LEU A 47 18.48 -2.10 -8.64
C LEU A 47 19.63 -1.11 -8.38
N LYS A 48 19.43 0.15 -8.76
CA LYS A 48 20.13 1.25 -8.10
C LYS A 48 19.82 1.11 -6.62
N SER A 49 20.87 0.87 -5.85
CA SER A 49 20.78 0.52 -4.44
C SER A 49 19.80 1.44 -3.70
N PHE A 50 19.12 0.91 -2.68
CA PHE A 50 18.33 1.71 -1.75
C PHE A 50 19.12 2.95 -1.26
N THR A 51 20.43 2.83 -1.08
CA THR A 51 21.35 3.93 -0.76
C THR A 51 21.46 4.99 -1.86
N GLU A 52 21.45 4.60 -3.13
CA GLU A 52 21.43 5.52 -4.28
C GLU A 52 20.08 6.24 -4.38
N TRP A 53 18.98 5.55 -4.10
CA TRP A 53 17.67 6.18 -3.97
C TRP A 53 17.60 7.17 -2.80
N ILE A 54 18.10 6.81 -1.62
CA ILE A 54 18.20 7.72 -0.46
C ILE A 54 19.10 8.94 -0.79
N LYS A 55 20.19 8.73 -1.53
CA LYS A 55 21.09 9.80 -1.98
C LYS A 55 20.41 10.74 -2.98
N GLU A 56 19.57 10.21 -3.86
CA GLU A 56 18.73 10.99 -4.77
C GLU A 56 17.65 11.77 -4.02
N MET A 57 16.96 11.13 -3.07
CA MET A 57 15.95 11.78 -2.22
C MET A 57 16.53 12.91 -1.36
N LYS A 58 17.75 12.75 -0.85
CA LYS A 58 18.46 13.80 -0.09
C LYS A 58 18.92 14.98 -0.94
N LYS A 59 19.09 14.79 -2.26
CA LYS A 59 19.46 15.86 -3.19
C LYS A 59 18.28 16.73 -3.63
N LEU A 60 17.05 16.28 -3.41
CA LEU A 60 15.89 17.12 -3.66
C LEU A 60 15.97 18.34 -2.72
N PRO A 61 15.84 19.57 -3.24
CA PRO A 61 15.81 20.74 -2.39
C PRO A 61 14.57 20.68 -1.52
N LEU A 62 14.73 20.30 -0.24
CA LEU A 62 13.66 20.36 0.76
C LEU A 62 13.01 21.76 0.86
N SER A 63 13.71 22.78 0.37
CA SER A 63 13.24 24.15 0.25
C SER A 63 12.09 24.37 -0.76
N GLU A 64 11.76 23.39 -1.62
CA GLU A 64 10.68 23.53 -2.62
C GLU A 64 9.41 22.75 -2.27
N ILE A 65 9.47 21.88 -1.26
CA ILE A 65 8.33 21.06 -0.79
C ILE A 65 7.22 21.92 -0.17
N GLY A 66 7.48 23.20 0.10
CA GLY A 66 6.52 24.18 0.61
C GLY A 66 6.25 25.38 -0.30
N LYS A 67 6.75 25.42 -1.54
CA LYS A 67 6.47 26.54 -2.46
C LYS A 67 5.10 26.35 -3.10
N THR A 68 4.13 27.11 -2.58
CA THR A 68 2.78 27.39 -3.13
C THR A 68 2.29 26.39 -4.17
N VAL A 69 1.70 25.29 -3.69
CA VAL A 69 0.95 24.37 -4.55
C VAL A 69 -0.13 25.21 -5.25
N ASN A 70 -0.16 25.16 -6.58
CA ASN A 70 -1.19 25.87 -7.34
C ASN A 70 -2.56 25.28 -6.95
N PRO A 71 -3.56 26.09 -6.55
CA PRO A 71 -4.86 25.57 -6.11
C PRO A 71 -5.57 24.71 -7.17
N LEU A 72 -5.22 24.86 -8.45
CA LEU A 72 -5.71 24.00 -9.52
C LEU A 72 -5.09 22.59 -9.47
N GLU A 73 -3.80 22.50 -9.18
CA GLU A 73 -3.09 21.23 -9.06
C GLU A 73 -3.50 20.47 -7.80
N GLU A 74 -3.72 21.18 -6.69
CA GLU A 74 -4.24 20.61 -5.46
C GLU A 74 -5.62 19.97 -5.67
N LYS A 75 -6.54 20.65 -6.37
CA LYS A 75 -7.84 20.08 -6.73
C LYS A 75 -7.72 18.84 -7.61
N LYS A 76 -6.78 18.83 -8.55
CA LYS A 76 -6.54 17.66 -9.41
C LYS A 76 -6.01 16.47 -8.60
N VAL A 77 -5.06 16.71 -7.70
CA VAL A 77 -4.54 15.67 -6.79
C VAL A 77 -5.65 15.15 -5.87
N GLN A 78 -6.50 16.03 -5.34
CA GLN A 78 -7.64 15.65 -4.52
C GLN A 78 -8.65 14.78 -5.30
N GLN A 79 -8.94 15.14 -6.56
CA GLN A 79 -9.82 14.34 -7.43
C GLN A 79 -9.22 12.96 -7.70
N LEU A 80 -7.93 12.87 -8.04
CA LEU A 80 -7.25 11.60 -8.25
C LEU A 80 -7.26 10.72 -6.99
N ALA A 81 -6.97 11.30 -5.83
CA ALA A 81 -7.04 10.59 -4.55
C ALA A 81 -8.46 10.11 -4.24
N SER A 82 -9.49 10.93 -4.52
CA SER A 82 -10.89 10.54 -4.32
C SER A 82 -11.34 9.40 -5.23
N HIS A 83 -10.86 9.36 -6.47
CA HIS A 83 -11.12 8.26 -7.38
C HIS A 83 -10.45 6.97 -6.91
N SER A 84 -9.25 7.04 -6.31
CA SER A 84 -8.58 5.87 -5.73
C SER A 84 -9.28 5.32 -4.49
N LEU A 85 -9.99 6.16 -3.74
CA LEU A 85 -10.82 5.71 -2.62
C LEU A 85 -12.12 5.04 -3.11
N SER A 86 -12.56 5.37 -4.32
CA SER A 86 -13.76 4.79 -4.94
C SER A 86 -13.42 3.36 -5.37
N GLN A 87 -13.94 2.37 -4.63
CA GLN A 87 -13.81 0.97 -5.00
C GLN A 87 -14.81 0.66 -6.12
N ASP A 88 -14.40 0.88 -7.37
CA ASP A 88 -15.10 0.33 -8.52
C ASP A 88 -14.85 -1.17 -8.56
N ASP A 89 -15.79 -1.92 -7.99
CA ASP A 89 -15.74 -3.38 -7.97
C ASP A 89 -15.93 -3.89 -9.42
N VAL A 90 -14.89 -4.52 -9.98
CA VAL A 90 -14.93 -5.04 -11.35
C VAL A 90 -15.73 -6.34 -11.37
N ILE A 91 -17.01 -6.22 -11.65
CA ILE A 91 -17.97 -7.34 -11.68
C ILE A 91 -17.97 -7.95 -13.08
N THR A 92 -17.61 -9.24 -13.19
CA THR A 92 -17.56 -9.98 -14.46
C THR A 92 -18.26 -11.32 -14.36
N GLU A 93 -18.70 -11.88 -15.50
CA GLU A 93 -19.32 -13.20 -15.54
C GLU A 93 -18.36 -14.30 -15.03
N ALA A 94 -17.09 -14.24 -15.43
CA ALA A 94 -16.07 -15.18 -14.95
C ALA A 94 -15.89 -15.14 -13.42
N MET A 95 -16.12 -13.97 -12.79
CA MET A 95 -16.10 -13.86 -11.34
C MET A 95 -17.27 -14.63 -10.70
N ALA A 96 -18.46 -14.62 -11.30
CA ALA A 96 -19.56 -15.47 -10.84
C ALA A 96 -19.19 -16.96 -10.91
N ASP A 97 -18.53 -17.40 -11.98
CA ASP A 97 -18.07 -18.79 -12.13
C ASP A 97 -17.04 -19.20 -11.09
N ILE A 98 -16.14 -18.28 -10.72
CA ILE A 98 -15.18 -18.52 -9.64
C ILE A 98 -15.91 -18.69 -8.31
N TRP A 99 -16.91 -17.85 -8.00
CA TRP A 99 -17.71 -17.99 -6.78
C TRP A 99 -18.49 -19.31 -6.73
N ILE A 100 -19.02 -19.76 -7.87
CA ILE A 100 -19.68 -21.08 -7.99
C ILE A 100 -18.67 -22.20 -7.69
N LYS A 101 -17.49 -22.15 -8.30
CA LYS A 101 -16.40 -23.13 -8.06
C LYS A 101 -15.92 -23.13 -6.61
N GLN A 102 -15.96 -21.99 -5.94
CA GLN A 102 -15.65 -21.85 -4.52
C GLN A 102 -16.79 -22.31 -3.60
N GLY A 103 -17.93 -22.74 -4.16
CA GLY A 103 -19.11 -23.16 -3.40
C GLY A 103 -19.93 -22.00 -2.82
N ASN A 104 -19.59 -20.75 -3.13
CA ASN A 104 -20.34 -19.57 -2.66
C ASN A 104 -21.40 -19.15 -3.67
N ILE A 105 -22.50 -19.90 -3.71
CA ILE A 105 -23.59 -19.68 -4.66
C ILE A 105 -24.31 -18.36 -4.43
N ASN A 106 -24.43 -17.90 -3.17
CA ASN A 106 -25.10 -16.65 -2.85
C ASN A 106 -24.38 -15.45 -3.47
N LYS A 107 -23.04 -15.38 -3.32
CA LYS A 107 -22.24 -14.34 -3.97
C LYS A 107 -22.29 -14.42 -5.48
N ALA A 108 -22.31 -15.63 -6.06
CA ALA A 108 -22.46 -15.79 -7.50
C ALA A 108 -23.79 -15.22 -8.00
N LYS A 109 -24.90 -15.47 -7.29
CA LYS A 109 -26.22 -14.91 -7.61
C LYS A 109 -26.22 -13.38 -7.50
N GLU A 110 -25.59 -12.82 -6.47
CA GLU A 110 -25.45 -11.37 -6.33
C GLU A 110 -24.68 -10.75 -7.50
N VAL A 111 -23.56 -11.36 -7.91
CA VAL A 111 -22.75 -10.91 -9.05
C VAL A 111 -23.57 -10.97 -10.35
N LEU A 112 -24.27 -12.08 -10.62
CA LEU A 112 -25.13 -12.23 -11.80
C LEU A 112 -26.29 -11.22 -11.79
N HIS A 113 -26.87 -10.95 -10.63
CA HIS A 113 -27.92 -9.94 -10.50
C HIS A 113 -27.39 -8.54 -10.78
N LYS A 114 -26.21 -8.18 -10.26
CA LYS A 114 -25.55 -6.91 -10.58
C LYS A 114 -25.25 -6.79 -12.09
N LEU A 115 -24.79 -7.87 -12.73
CA LEU A 115 -24.56 -7.89 -14.18
C LEU A 115 -25.84 -7.68 -14.99
N SER A 116 -26.97 -8.23 -14.55
CA SER A 116 -28.28 -8.01 -15.18
C SER A 116 -28.71 -6.54 -15.14
N LEU A 117 -28.39 -5.82 -14.06
CA LEU A 117 -28.65 -4.38 -13.93
C LEU A 117 -27.72 -3.54 -14.80
N LEU A 118 -26.47 -3.97 -14.98
CA LEU A 118 -25.46 -3.26 -15.77
C LEU A 118 -25.62 -3.49 -17.29
N ASP A 119 -26.03 -4.70 -17.70
CA ASP A 119 -26.28 -5.06 -19.10
C ASP A 119 -27.71 -5.62 -19.28
N PRO A 120 -28.72 -4.75 -19.45
CA PRO A 120 -30.11 -5.15 -19.60
C PRO A 120 -30.35 -6.06 -20.81
N SER A 121 -29.50 -5.99 -21.85
CA SER A 121 -29.64 -6.78 -23.08
C SER A 121 -29.43 -8.28 -22.81
N LYS A 122 -28.60 -8.62 -21.82
CA LYS A 122 -28.32 -10.00 -21.40
C LYS A 122 -29.05 -10.39 -20.11
N SER A 123 -29.98 -9.56 -19.63
CA SER A 123 -30.72 -9.82 -18.38
C SER A 123 -31.40 -11.19 -18.36
N ALA A 124 -32.04 -11.62 -19.45
CA ALA A 124 -32.68 -12.93 -19.55
C ALA A 124 -31.68 -14.09 -19.38
N TYR A 125 -30.50 -13.98 -19.99
CA TYR A 125 -29.42 -14.96 -19.87
C TYR A 125 -28.93 -15.08 -18.42
N PHE A 126 -28.70 -13.96 -17.73
CA PHE A 126 -28.30 -13.98 -16.33
C PHE A 126 -29.40 -14.53 -15.42
N ALA A 127 -30.67 -14.22 -15.72
CA ALA A 127 -31.81 -14.75 -14.97
C ALA A 127 -31.92 -16.28 -15.09
N ASP A 128 -31.72 -16.83 -16.29
CA ASP A 128 -31.72 -18.28 -16.50
C ASP A 128 -30.55 -18.95 -15.78
N ARG A 129 -29.36 -18.35 -15.81
CA ARG A 129 -28.19 -18.85 -15.06
C ARG A 129 -28.41 -18.81 -13.54
N ILE A 130 -29.13 -17.82 -13.02
CA ILE A 130 -29.52 -17.80 -11.59
C ILE A 130 -30.48 -18.96 -11.26
N LYS A 131 -31.40 -19.32 -12.16
CA LYS A 131 -32.33 -20.45 -11.97
C LYS A 131 -31.60 -21.79 -11.95
N GLU A 132 -30.55 -21.95 -12.75
CA GLU A 132 -29.72 -23.17 -12.77
C GLU A 132 -28.96 -23.40 -11.45
N LEU A 133 -28.73 -22.33 -10.69
CA LEU A 133 -28.02 -22.34 -9.40
C LEU A 133 -28.96 -22.48 -8.19
N ASN A 134 -30.24 -22.76 -8.39
CA ASN A 134 -31.23 -22.99 -7.33
C ASN A 134 -31.35 -24.47 -6.96
#